data_AF-A0A8T4BVA0-F1
#
_entry.id   AF-A0A8T4BVA0-F1
#
_cell.length_a   1.000
_cell.length_b   1.000
_cell.length_c   1.000
_cell.angle_alpha   90.00
_cell.angle_beta   90.00
_cell.angle_gamma   90.00
#
_symmetry.space_group_name_H-M   'P 1'
#
loop_
_entity.id
_entity.type
_entity.pdbx_description
1 polymer ?
#
loop_
_entity_poly.entity_id
_entity_poly.type
_entity_poly.pdbx_seq_one_letter_code
_entity_poly.pdbx_strand_id
1 'polypeptide(L)'
;MKKLTILLVMAMLAIFLAGTVFAATLSIQLKRTNPGIAGKKSATLIYDVVNMDTEHMMKGFIVCQSPDDARVTSSYGAGTGTGAQYVSPFITMDKGPYQSSMTLTLDADSTGDKNAGCIFKYIPYKEVIEGKETVKEPIDWTGPIDATGKDVHGFLMTITEYTAAVEDDPETDEIETTTAKAKIKVDDEVKDMEIGSTAKIKGLDVTLNSATDGSAEITVEGEKTITVSGESKKIYLKMNGEYITELRDMYYRELRLDKSVPFIADMTDPQCPDPTDPNGCRASEVVDVGGMKIPLWAIIVGALVVILLVAYLLGKTSRS
;
A
#
# COMPACT_ATOMS: atom_id res chain seq x y z
N MET A 1 -6.33 -51.33 24.92
CA MET A 1 -5.42 -51.12 23.77
C MET A 1 -5.97 -50.18 22.72
N LYS A 2 -7.21 -50.35 22.21
CA LYS A 2 -7.79 -49.47 21.15
C LYS A 2 -7.79 -47.96 21.45
N LYS A 3 -8.00 -47.54 22.70
CA LYS A 3 -8.01 -46.11 23.08
C LYS A 3 -6.62 -45.45 23.02
N LEU A 4 -5.55 -46.21 23.26
CA LEU A 4 -4.18 -45.69 23.22
C LEU A 4 -3.74 -45.43 21.77
N THR A 5 -4.15 -46.30 20.85
CA THR A 5 -3.86 -46.15 19.42
C THR A 5 -4.53 -44.92 18.82
N ILE A 6 -5.78 -44.63 19.20
CA ILE A 6 -6.51 -43.43 18.73
C ILE A 6 -5.84 -42.15 19.24
N LEU A 7 -5.40 -42.12 20.49
CA LEU A 7 -4.75 -40.94 21.07
C LEU A 7 -3.38 -40.66 20.41
N LEU A 8 -2.64 -41.73 20.08
CA LEU A 8 -1.34 -41.61 19.40
C LEU A 8 -1.48 -41.15 17.95
N VAL A 9 -2.52 -41.61 17.24
CA VAL A 9 -2.82 -41.17 15.87
C VAL A 9 -3.27 -39.71 15.86
N MET A 10 -4.11 -39.28 16.80
CA MET A 10 -4.53 -37.88 16.91
C MET A 10 -3.35 -36.95 17.28
N ALA A 11 -2.44 -37.40 18.15
CA ALA A 11 -1.23 -36.65 18.46
C ALA A 11 -0.28 -36.53 17.25
N MET A 12 -0.08 -37.62 16.49
CA MET A 12 0.68 -37.55 15.24
C MET A 12 0.02 -36.66 14.19
N LEU A 13 -1.31 -36.69 14.08
CA LEU A 13 -2.04 -35.82 13.16
C LEU A 13 -1.89 -34.35 13.56
N ALA A 14 -1.97 -34.03 14.86
CA ALA A 14 -1.75 -32.68 15.38
C ALA A 14 -0.30 -32.19 15.14
N ILE A 15 0.69 -33.08 15.23
CA ILE A 15 2.09 -32.76 14.91
C ILE A 15 2.29 -32.57 13.39
N PHE A 16 1.61 -33.35 12.55
CA PHE A 16 1.63 -33.15 11.09
C PHE A 16 0.89 -31.87 10.65
N LEU A 17 -0.19 -31.50 11.35
CA LEU A 17 -0.94 -30.25 11.13
C LEU A 17 -0.22 -29.01 11.69
N ALA A 18 0.55 -29.15 12.78
CA ALA A 18 1.39 -28.08 13.32
C ALA A 18 2.73 -27.93 12.56
N GLY A 19 3.12 -28.94 11.78
CA GLY A 19 4.35 -28.98 10.98
C GLY A 19 4.34 -28.10 9.74
N THR A 20 3.19 -27.53 9.33
CA THR A 20 3.16 -26.40 8.39
C THR A 20 3.40 -25.10 9.14
N VAL A 21 4.48 -25.04 9.91
CA VAL A 21 5.10 -23.75 10.19
C VAL A 21 5.51 -23.25 8.81
N PHE A 22 4.77 -22.28 8.29
CA PHE A 22 5.19 -21.48 7.16
C PHE A 22 6.58 -20.95 7.52
N ALA A 23 7.63 -21.64 7.06
CA ALA A 23 8.93 -21.04 6.89
C ALA A 23 8.63 -19.74 6.15
N ALA A 24 8.85 -18.59 6.80
CA ALA A 24 8.44 -17.27 6.34
C ALA A 24 8.76 -17.11 4.84
N THR A 25 7.80 -17.51 4.01
CA THR A 25 8.01 -17.74 2.59
C THR A 25 8.03 -16.36 1.98
N LEU A 26 9.15 -16.05 1.32
CA LEU A 26 9.41 -14.86 0.51
C LEU A 26 8.17 -13.99 0.26
N SER A 27 8.13 -12.82 0.90
CA SER A 27 7.05 -11.86 0.76
C SER A 27 7.09 -11.10 -0.57
N ILE A 28 8.07 -11.37 -1.43
CA ILE A 28 8.19 -10.70 -2.72
C ILE A 28 8.04 -11.70 -3.85
N GLN A 29 7.13 -11.38 -4.76
CA GLN A 29 6.97 -12.10 -6.02
C GLN A 29 7.26 -11.17 -7.20
N LEU A 30 8.03 -11.67 -8.15
CA LEU A 30 8.23 -11.04 -9.45
C LEU A 30 7.14 -11.55 -10.39
N LYS A 31 6.18 -10.68 -10.73
CA LYS A 31 4.97 -11.07 -11.46
C LYS A 31 5.17 -11.07 -12.98
N ARG A 32 5.96 -10.11 -13.50
CA ARG A 32 6.26 -9.99 -14.91
C ARG A 32 7.63 -9.37 -15.11
N THR A 33 8.37 -9.95 -16.04
CA THR A 33 9.52 -9.35 -16.70
C THR A 33 9.25 -9.42 -18.20
N ASN A 34 9.18 -8.28 -18.89
CA ASN A 34 8.97 -8.28 -20.33
C ASN A 34 10.23 -7.75 -21.03
N PRO A 35 11.25 -8.58 -21.27
CA PRO A 35 12.30 -8.23 -22.21
C PRO A 35 11.69 -8.31 -23.60
N GLY A 36 11.14 -7.20 -24.11
CA GLY A 36 10.69 -7.17 -25.51
C GLY A 36 11.86 -7.46 -26.46
N ILE A 37 11.56 -7.93 -27.67
CA ILE A 37 12.55 -7.90 -28.76
C ILE A 37 12.87 -6.43 -29.04
N ALA A 38 14.13 -6.05 -28.88
CA ALA A 38 14.55 -4.69 -29.10
C ALA A 38 14.85 -4.50 -30.60
N GLY A 39 14.30 -3.43 -31.18
CA GLY A 39 14.89 -2.88 -32.39
C GLY A 39 16.32 -2.43 -32.11
N LYS A 40 17.05 -2.05 -33.16
CA LYS A 40 18.50 -1.79 -33.15
C LYS A 40 19.04 -0.82 -32.07
N LYS A 41 18.19 -0.09 -31.33
CA LYS A 41 18.61 1.04 -30.49
C LYS A 41 18.14 1.01 -29.04
N SER A 42 16.95 0.49 -28.73
CA SER A 42 16.38 0.62 -27.38
C SER A 42 15.38 -0.50 -27.05
N ALA A 43 15.41 -0.95 -25.80
CA ALA A 43 14.46 -1.86 -25.20
C ALA A 43 13.92 -1.31 -23.87
N THR A 44 12.68 -1.66 -23.55
CA THR A 44 12.08 -1.36 -22.25
C THR A 44 11.98 -2.63 -21.42
N LEU A 45 12.59 -2.60 -20.23
CA LEU A 45 12.51 -3.63 -19.21
C LEU A 45 11.48 -3.20 -18.17
N ILE A 46 10.47 -4.03 -17.93
CA ILE A 46 9.43 -3.79 -16.92
C ILE A 46 9.55 -4.87 -15.86
N TYR A 47 9.67 -4.47 -14.60
CA TYR A 47 9.69 -5.35 -13.43
C TYR A 47 8.48 -5.08 -12.55
N ASP A 48 7.57 -6.05 -12.49
CA ASP A 48 6.43 -5.99 -11.57
C ASP A 48 6.77 -6.72 -10.26
N VAL A 49 6.92 -5.96 -9.19
CA VAL A 49 7.25 -6.46 -7.84
C VAL A 49 5.99 -6.40 -6.97
N VAL A 50 5.67 -7.50 -6.29
CA VAL A 50 4.49 -7.57 -5.40
C VAL A 50 4.94 -7.86 -3.98
N ASN A 51 4.53 -7.02 -3.02
CA ASN A 51 4.58 -7.32 -1.60
C ASN A 51 3.40 -8.21 -1.23
N MET A 52 3.66 -9.35 -0.62
CA MET A 52 2.69 -10.29 -0.08
C MET A 52 2.69 -10.30 1.47
N ASP A 53 3.59 -9.55 2.11
CA ASP A 53 3.69 -9.48 3.58
C ASP A 53 2.58 -8.60 4.17
N THR A 54 1.62 -9.18 4.86
CA THR A 54 0.52 -8.44 5.50
C THR A 54 0.96 -7.69 6.77
N GLU A 55 2.14 -7.97 7.30
CA GLU A 55 2.63 -7.39 8.54
C GLU A 55 3.67 -6.29 8.34
N HIS A 56 4.49 -6.39 7.30
CA HIS A 56 5.61 -5.51 7.05
C HIS A 56 5.42 -4.69 5.77
N MET A 57 5.80 -3.41 5.85
CA MET A 57 6.08 -2.61 4.67
C MET A 57 7.43 -3.06 4.09
N MET A 58 7.75 -2.63 2.88
CA MET A 58 9.05 -2.93 2.27
C MET A 58 9.73 -1.68 1.74
N LYS A 59 11.05 -1.63 1.91
CA LYS A 59 11.90 -0.63 1.28
C LYS A 59 12.89 -1.35 0.38
N GLY A 60 13.06 -0.90 -0.86
CA GLY A 60 14.00 -1.51 -1.79
C GLY A 60 14.45 -0.58 -2.90
N PHE A 61 15.37 -1.07 -3.72
CA PHE A 61 15.92 -0.36 -4.88
C PHE A 61 16.49 -1.39 -5.87
N ILE A 62 16.57 -1.01 -7.14
CA ILE A 62 17.18 -1.84 -8.18
C ILE A 62 18.61 -1.37 -8.44
N VAL A 63 19.52 -2.34 -8.57
CA VAL A 63 20.88 -2.15 -9.05
C VAL A 63 21.03 -2.94 -10.34
N CYS A 64 21.43 -2.30 -11.44
CA CYS A 64 21.69 -2.96 -12.72
C CYS A 64 23.11 -2.70 -13.18
N GLN A 65 23.74 -3.71 -13.76
CA GLN A 65 25.04 -3.58 -14.39
C GLN A 65 24.84 -3.43 -15.90
N SER A 66 25.32 -2.33 -16.48
CA SER A 66 25.22 -2.12 -17.92
C SER A 66 26.10 -3.15 -18.66
N PRO A 67 25.56 -3.90 -19.64
CA PRO A 67 26.36 -4.81 -20.44
C PRO A 67 27.34 -4.02 -21.32
N ASP A 68 28.39 -4.68 -21.80
CA ASP A 68 29.35 -4.07 -22.72
C ASP A 68 28.61 -3.52 -23.94
N ASP A 69 28.84 -2.23 -24.25
CA ASP A 69 28.21 -1.42 -25.33
C ASP A 69 26.72 -1.04 -25.18
N ALA A 70 26.14 -1.23 -23.99
CA ALA A 70 24.77 -0.80 -23.69
C ALA A 70 24.71 0.14 -22.48
N ARG A 71 23.58 0.84 -22.34
CA ARG A 71 23.31 1.84 -21.30
C ARG A 71 21.97 1.55 -20.65
N VAL A 72 21.94 1.50 -19.33
CA VAL A 72 20.70 1.34 -18.55
C VAL A 72 20.25 2.72 -18.05
N THR A 73 19.05 3.13 -18.44
CA THR A 73 18.44 4.40 -18.06
C THR A 73 17.06 4.21 -17.45
N SER A 74 16.57 5.23 -16.74
CA SER A 74 15.25 5.27 -16.12
C SER A 74 14.73 6.70 -16.10
N SER A 75 13.46 6.90 -15.76
CA SER A 75 12.89 8.23 -15.51
C SER A 75 13.57 8.99 -14.36
N TYR A 76 14.36 8.33 -13.52
CA TYR A 76 14.97 8.90 -12.31
C TYR A 76 16.50 9.01 -12.37
N GLY A 77 17.14 8.61 -13.47
CA GLY A 77 18.60 8.61 -13.62
C GLY A 77 19.11 7.66 -14.70
N ALA A 78 20.38 7.78 -15.06
CA ALA A 78 21.03 6.99 -16.10
C ALA A 78 22.41 6.48 -15.64
N GLY A 79 22.72 5.20 -15.91
CA GLY A 79 24.07 4.66 -15.86
C GLY A 79 24.65 4.64 -17.27
N THR A 80 25.80 5.28 -17.49
CA THR A 80 26.42 5.39 -18.82
C THR A 80 27.85 4.85 -18.80
N GLY A 81 28.18 3.97 -19.76
CA GLY A 81 29.52 3.41 -19.96
C GLY A 81 29.58 1.89 -19.72
N THR A 82 30.58 1.23 -20.31
CA THR A 82 30.86 -0.20 -20.13
C THR A 82 31.05 -0.52 -18.65
N GLY A 83 30.25 -1.45 -18.10
CA GLY A 83 30.29 -1.80 -16.68
C GLY A 83 29.72 -0.73 -15.73
N ALA A 84 29.09 0.33 -16.25
CA ALA A 84 28.44 1.33 -15.41
C ALA A 84 27.27 0.72 -14.64
N GLN A 85 27.22 1.03 -13.35
CA GLN A 85 26.17 0.57 -12.46
C GLN A 85 25.06 1.62 -12.38
N TYR A 86 23.85 1.22 -12.71
CA TYR A 86 22.64 2.01 -12.46
C TYR A 86 22.07 1.62 -11.08
N VAL A 87 21.69 2.62 -10.29
CA VAL A 87 21.02 2.44 -8.99
C VAL A 87 19.75 3.28 -8.99
N SER A 88 18.59 2.66 -8.78
CA SER A 88 17.31 3.37 -8.72
C SER A 88 17.17 4.13 -7.40
N PRO A 89 16.29 5.15 -7.35
CA PRO A 89 15.79 5.65 -6.07
C PRO A 89 15.16 4.54 -5.24
N PHE A 90 15.10 4.76 -3.93
CA PHE A 90 14.36 3.85 -3.05
C PHE A 90 12.87 3.88 -3.38
N ILE A 91 12.28 2.69 -3.44
CA ILE A 91 10.84 2.49 -3.40
C ILE A 91 10.41 2.00 -2.04
N THR A 92 9.25 2.48 -1.61
CA THR A 92 8.53 1.97 -0.45
C THR A 92 7.24 1.33 -0.91
N MET A 93 6.96 0.14 -0.43
CA MET A 93 5.73 -0.60 -0.70
C MET A 93 5.00 -0.83 0.61
N ASP A 94 3.69 -0.54 0.61
CA ASP A 94 2.84 -0.84 1.75
C ASP A 94 2.71 -2.35 1.98
N LYS A 95 2.06 -2.70 3.09
CA LYS A 95 1.72 -4.08 3.45
C LYS A 95 0.93 -4.73 2.32
N GLY A 96 1.19 -6.02 2.13
CA GLY A 96 0.63 -6.82 1.05
C GLY A 96 -0.89 -7.08 1.16
N PRO A 97 -1.54 -7.39 0.03
CA PRO A 97 -0.98 -7.41 -1.33
C PRO A 97 -0.81 -6.00 -1.90
N TYR A 98 0.41 -5.62 -2.27
CA TYR A 98 0.72 -4.31 -2.87
C TYR A 98 1.65 -4.50 -4.07
N GLN A 99 1.28 -3.97 -5.24
CA GLN A 99 2.06 -4.10 -6.47
C GLN A 99 2.74 -2.77 -6.81
N SER A 100 4.02 -2.84 -7.18
CA SER A 100 4.78 -1.73 -7.75
C SER A 100 5.41 -2.18 -9.06
N SER A 101 5.46 -1.29 -10.05
CA SER A 101 6.07 -1.55 -11.35
C SER A 101 7.24 -0.60 -11.56
N MET A 102 8.35 -1.14 -12.05
CA MET A 102 9.57 -0.40 -12.33
C MET A 102 9.93 -0.57 -13.79
N THR A 103 10.12 0.54 -14.49
CA THR A 103 10.48 0.57 -15.91
C THR A 103 11.89 1.09 -16.09
N LEU A 104 12.74 0.29 -16.72
CA LEU A 104 14.09 0.66 -17.14
C LEU A 104 14.16 0.62 -18.67
N THR A 105 15.01 1.46 -19.23
CA THR A 105 15.33 1.47 -20.66
C THR A 105 16.76 0.98 -20.84
N LEU A 106 16.95 0.03 -21.74
CA LEU A 106 18.26 -0.48 -22.14
C LEU A 106 18.52 0.00 -23.57
N ASP A 107 19.49 0.89 -23.74
CA ASP A 107 19.92 1.37 -25.06
C ASP A 107 21.20 0.64 -25.45
N ALA A 108 21.28 0.07 -26.64
CA ALA A 108 22.48 -0.62 -27.12
C ALA A 108 22.93 -0.04 -28.47
N ASP A 109 24.26 0.05 -28.65
CA ASP A 109 24.87 0.52 -29.89
C ASP A 109 25.09 -0.63 -30.90
N SER A 110 24.94 -1.88 -30.46
CA SER A 110 25.15 -3.08 -31.28
C SER A 110 24.02 -4.11 -31.15
N THR A 111 23.90 -4.97 -32.15
CA THR A 111 23.00 -6.12 -32.16
C THR A 111 23.57 -7.29 -31.36
N GLY A 112 22.70 -8.15 -30.85
CA GLY A 112 23.05 -9.35 -30.08
C GLY A 112 22.28 -9.43 -28.77
N ASP A 113 22.57 -10.45 -27.98
CA ASP A 113 21.98 -10.64 -26.66
C ASP A 113 22.65 -9.72 -25.63
N LYS A 114 21.86 -8.88 -24.97
CA LYS A 114 22.32 -7.95 -23.92
C LYS A 114 21.68 -8.30 -22.59
N ASN A 115 22.50 -8.52 -21.56
CA ASN A 115 22.04 -8.85 -20.20
C ASN A 115 22.32 -7.68 -19.25
N ALA A 116 21.26 -7.08 -18.70
CA ALA A 116 21.35 -5.91 -17.81
C ALA A 116 21.68 -6.23 -16.33
N GLY A 117 21.88 -7.52 -15.98
CA GLY A 117 22.38 -7.95 -14.66
C GLY A 117 21.71 -7.26 -13.47
N CYS A 118 20.37 -7.15 -13.51
CA CYS A 118 19.61 -6.39 -12.54
C CYS A 118 19.35 -7.19 -11.26
N ILE A 119 19.50 -6.55 -10.10
CA ILE A 119 19.22 -7.10 -8.78
C ILE A 119 18.30 -6.12 -8.05
N PHE A 120 17.18 -6.62 -7.53
CA PHE A 120 16.35 -5.87 -6.61
C PHE A 120 16.80 -6.15 -5.17
N LYS A 121 17.35 -5.13 -4.51
CA LYS A 121 17.71 -5.17 -3.09
C LYS A 121 16.54 -4.65 -2.25
N TYR A 122 16.08 -5.41 -1.26
CA TYR A 122 14.93 -5.03 -0.43
C TYR A 122 15.05 -5.45 1.02
N ILE A 123 14.33 -4.76 1.91
CA ILE A 123 14.22 -5.12 3.32
C ILE A 123 12.80 -4.83 3.86
N PRO A 124 12.16 -5.78 4.57
CA PRO A 124 10.91 -5.53 5.25
C PRO A 124 11.10 -4.62 6.48
N TYR A 125 10.11 -3.78 6.80
CA TYR A 125 10.13 -2.92 7.97
C TYR A 125 8.73 -2.67 8.54
N LYS A 126 8.69 -2.24 9.82
CA LYS A 126 7.50 -1.71 10.50
C LYS A 126 7.80 -0.29 10.99
N GLU A 127 6.78 0.53 11.08
CA GLU A 127 6.85 1.83 11.73
C GLU A 127 6.36 1.70 13.17
N VAL A 128 7.17 2.13 14.12
CA VAL A 128 6.87 2.14 15.55
C VAL A 128 6.90 3.57 16.02
N ILE A 129 5.86 3.98 16.72
CA ILE A 129 5.79 5.28 17.38
C ILE A 129 6.53 5.13 18.71
N GLU A 130 7.75 5.65 18.80
CA GLU A 130 8.48 5.75 20.05
C GLU A 130 8.15 7.06 20.77
N GLY A 131 8.04 7.04 22.10
CA GLY A 131 7.80 8.26 22.89
C GLY A 131 6.33 8.68 22.95
N LYS A 132 5.39 7.73 23.00
CA LYS A 132 4.02 8.04 23.45
C LYS A 132 4.09 8.48 24.91
N GLU A 133 4.22 9.78 25.14
CA GLU A 133 4.06 10.34 26.47
C GLU A 133 2.59 10.67 26.68
N THR A 134 2.02 10.06 27.71
CA THR A 134 0.77 10.52 28.30
C THR A 134 1.09 11.73 29.16
N VAL A 135 0.80 12.91 28.64
CA VAL A 135 0.93 14.17 29.37
C VAL A 135 -0.40 14.49 30.03
N LYS A 136 -0.36 14.89 31.29
CA LYS A 136 -1.51 15.45 32.00
C LYS A 136 -1.52 16.95 31.76
N GLU A 137 -2.52 17.43 31.04
CA GLU A 137 -2.75 18.86 30.89
C GLU A 137 -3.79 19.31 31.93
N PRO A 138 -3.48 20.36 32.72
CA PRO A 138 -4.46 20.91 33.65
C PRO A 138 -5.61 21.55 32.85
N ILE A 139 -6.82 21.31 33.30
CA ILE A 139 -8.02 22.01 32.86
C ILE A 139 -8.36 23.02 33.96
N ASP A 140 -8.50 24.27 33.56
CA ASP A 140 -9.10 25.34 34.35
C ASP A 140 -9.94 26.18 33.38
N TRP A 141 -11.26 25.98 33.44
CA TRP A 141 -12.20 26.66 32.57
C TRP A 141 -13.41 27.12 33.35
N THR A 142 -13.82 28.36 33.14
CA THR A 142 -15.08 28.90 33.66
C THR A 142 -15.88 29.49 32.52
N GLY A 143 -17.17 29.17 32.45
CA GLY A 143 -18.05 29.76 31.47
C GLY A 143 -19.44 29.14 31.40
N PRO A 144 -20.27 29.64 30.48
CA PRO A 144 -21.63 29.16 30.31
C PRO A 144 -21.68 27.88 29.47
N ILE A 145 -22.60 27.00 29.84
CA ILE A 145 -23.03 25.82 29.09
C ILE A 145 -24.55 25.88 28.88
N ASP A 146 -25.04 25.22 27.83
CA ASP A 146 -26.47 25.14 27.49
C ASP A 146 -26.87 23.71 27.13
N ALA A 147 -28.12 23.52 26.71
CA ALA A 147 -28.63 22.22 26.28
C ALA A 147 -28.04 21.71 24.95
N THR A 148 -27.43 22.58 24.14
CA THR A 148 -26.80 22.21 22.86
C THR A 148 -25.40 21.64 23.04
N GLY A 149 -24.74 22.05 24.12
CA GLY A 149 -23.49 21.49 24.60
C GLY A 149 -22.28 22.33 24.24
N LYS A 150 -21.35 22.39 25.19
CA LYS A 150 -20.09 23.10 25.08
C LYS A 150 -18.94 22.10 25.16
N ASP A 151 -18.06 22.12 24.16
CA ASP A 151 -16.80 21.40 24.24
C ASP A 151 -15.84 22.17 25.16
N VAL A 152 -15.43 21.53 26.25
CA VAL A 152 -14.42 22.01 27.19
C VAL A 152 -13.26 21.03 27.14
N HIS A 153 -12.24 21.38 26.35
CA HIS A 153 -11.04 20.54 26.15
C HIS A 153 -11.38 19.09 25.76
N GLY A 154 -12.37 18.87 24.90
CA GLY A 154 -12.80 17.56 24.43
C GLY A 154 -13.77 16.80 25.34
N PHE A 155 -14.25 17.43 26.41
CA PHE A 155 -15.40 16.96 27.18
C PHE A 155 -16.64 17.76 26.78
N LEU A 156 -17.70 17.08 26.34
CA LEU A 156 -18.94 17.73 25.96
C LEU A 156 -19.81 17.98 27.20
N MET A 157 -19.97 19.23 27.59
CA MET A 157 -20.72 19.64 28.77
C MET A 157 -22.08 20.22 28.41
N THR A 158 -23.14 19.73 29.06
CA THR A 158 -24.52 20.16 28.81
C THR A 158 -25.29 20.31 30.11
N ILE A 159 -26.22 21.26 30.16
CA ILE A 159 -27.29 21.26 31.17
C ILE A 159 -28.49 20.51 30.61
N THR A 160 -29.05 19.59 31.38
CA THR A 160 -30.16 18.73 30.95
C THR A 160 -31.47 19.05 31.65
N GLU A 161 -31.41 19.60 32.86
CA GLU A 161 -32.59 19.94 33.67
C GLU A 161 -32.22 21.03 34.68
N TYR A 162 -33.18 21.90 34.99
CA TYR A 162 -33.08 22.92 36.02
C TYR A 162 -34.32 22.88 36.91
N THR A 163 -34.11 23.02 38.22
CA THR A 163 -35.17 23.15 39.22
C THR A 163 -34.92 24.44 39.99
N ALA A 164 -35.83 25.40 39.84
CA ALA A 164 -35.77 26.66 40.57
C ALA A 164 -35.90 26.44 42.08
N ALA A 165 -35.31 27.35 42.86
CA ALA A 165 -35.59 27.41 44.29
C ALA A 165 -37.07 27.76 44.50
N VAL A 166 -37.71 27.08 45.44
CA VAL A 166 -39.06 27.45 45.90
C VAL A 166 -38.88 28.29 47.16
N GLU A 167 -39.31 29.55 47.10
CA GLU A 167 -39.48 30.38 48.29
C GLU A 167 -40.91 30.21 48.82
N ASP A 168 -41.05 30.29 50.14
CA ASP A 168 -42.23 29.96 50.94
C ASP A 168 -43.59 30.36 50.32
N ASP A 169 -44.56 29.44 50.40
CA ASP A 169 -45.98 29.80 50.31
C ASP A 169 -46.40 30.39 51.67
N PRO A 170 -46.79 31.68 51.74
CA PRO A 170 -47.19 32.31 52.99
C PRO A 170 -48.46 31.72 53.63
N GLU A 171 -49.14 30.75 53.00
CA GLU A 171 -50.36 30.12 53.52
C GLU A 171 -50.16 28.83 54.35
N THR A 172 -48.94 28.27 54.44
CA THR A 172 -48.68 27.03 55.22
C THR A 172 -47.48 27.17 56.16
N ASP A 173 -47.65 26.82 57.45
CA ASP A 173 -46.63 26.85 58.51
C ASP A 173 -45.45 25.84 58.32
N GLU A 174 -45.26 25.26 57.13
CA GLU A 174 -44.18 24.31 56.83
C GLU A 174 -43.06 25.02 56.06
N ILE A 175 -41.90 25.17 56.70
CA ILE A 175 -40.69 25.78 56.12
C ILE A 175 -39.88 24.66 55.44
N GLU A 176 -40.02 24.50 54.12
CA GLU A 176 -39.07 23.73 53.31
C GLU A 176 -38.43 24.64 52.25
N THR A 177 -37.35 25.32 52.63
CA THR A 177 -36.52 26.07 51.68
C THR A 177 -35.72 25.08 50.84
N THR A 178 -35.95 25.07 49.52
CA THR A 178 -35.22 24.22 48.58
C THR A 178 -34.24 25.07 47.79
N THR A 179 -32.95 24.68 47.80
CA THR A 179 -31.93 25.31 46.97
C THR A 179 -32.16 24.96 45.50
N ALA A 180 -31.88 25.88 44.59
CA ALA A 180 -31.97 25.62 43.16
C ALA A 180 -30.97 24.53 42.74
N LYS A 181 -31.40 23.65 41.83
CA LYS A 181 -30.65 22.49 41.35
C LYS A 181 -30.56 22.46 39.83
N ALA A 182 -29.51 21.85 39.32
CA ALA A 182 -29.38 21.57 37.90
C ALA A 182 -28.75 20.19 37.67
N LYS A 183 -29.12 19.54 36.56
CA LYS A 183 -28.48 18.30 36.10
C LYS A 183 -27.45 18.62 35.03
N ILE A 184 -26.18 18.54 35.42
CA ILE A 184 -25.03 18.75 34.54
C ILE A 184 -24.57 17.40 33.98
N LYS A 185 -24.35 17.36 32.67
CA LYS A 185 -23.88 16.18 31.95
C LYS A 185 -22.54 16.45 31.31
N VAL A 186 -21.57 15.59 31.57
CA VAL A 186 -20.24 15.59 30.95
C VAL A 186 -20.09 14.30 30.16
N ASP A 187 -20.03 14.41 28.83
CA ASP A 187 -20.09 13.30 27.86
C ASP A 187 -21.33 12.42 28.04
N ASP A 188 -21.21 11.30 28.75
CA ASP A 188 -22.26 10.32 29.05
C ASP A 188 -22.64 10.26 30.54
N GLU A 189 -21.94 10.97 31.42
CA GLU A 189 -22.19 10.97 32.86
C GLU A 189 -22.99 12.21 33.29
N VAL A 190 -24.10 11.98 34.02
CA VAL A 190 -25.01 13.03 34.48
C VAL A 190 -24.98 13.12 36.00
N LYS A 191 -24.94 14.35 36.53
CA LYS A 191 -24.96 14.63 37.96
C LYS A 191 -25.96 15.72 38.32
N ASP A 192 -26.75 15.46 39.36
CA ASP A 192 -27.58 16.46 40.01
C ASP A 192 -26.73 17.29 40.96
N MET A 193 -26.80 18.61 40.83
CA MET A 193 -25.94 19.56 41.53
C MET A 193 -26.77 20.73 42.05
N GLU A 194 -26.52 21.09 43.31
CA GLU A 194 -27.03 22.32 43.91
C GLU A 194 -26.16 23.51 43.49
N ILE A 195 -26.77 24.69 43.33
CA ILE A 195 -26.00 25.90 43.03
C ILE A 195 -24.99 26.17 44.16
N GLY A 196 -23.74 26.44 43.81
CA GLY A 196 -22.61 26.61 44.71
C GLY A 196 -21.89 25.32 45.11
N SER A 197 -22.37 24.15 44.65
CA SER A 197 -21.74 22.86 44.94
C SER A 197 -20.71 22.44 43.87
N THR A 198 -19.74 21.63 44.29
CA THR A 198 -18.76 20.98 43.42
C THR A 198 -18.99 19.47 43.43
N ALA A 199 -18.94 18.86 42.25
CA ALA A 199 -19.05 17.42 42.06
C ALA A 199 -17.97 16.91 41.11
N LYS A 200 -17.46 15.70 41.38
CA LYS A 200 -16.55 15.01 40.47
C LYS A 200 -17.34 14.27 39.39
N ILE A 201 -17.13 14.63 38.13
CA ILE A 201 -17.77 14.01 36.95
C ILE A 201 -16.67 13.65 35.94
N LYS A 202 -16.57 12.38 35.52
CA LYS A 202 -15.46 11.91 34.64
C LYS A 202 -14.04 12.25 35.13
N GLY A 203 -13.87 12.41 36.44
CA GLY A 203 -12.58 12.78 37.04
C GLY A 203 -12.26 14.27 37.06
N LEU A 204 -13.15 15.12 36.51
CA LEU A 204 -13.09 16.58 36.61
C LEU A 204 -13.89 17.05 37.83
N ASP A 205 -13.39 18.06 38.53
CA ASP A 205 -14.10 18.78 39.57
C ASP A 205 -14.92 19.90 38.90
N VAL A 206 -16.23 19.70 38.83
CA VAL A 206 -17.19 20.62 38.21
C VAL A 206 -17.92 21.36 39.33
N THR A 207 -17.87 22.69 39.32
CA THR A 207 -18.58 23.57 40.25
C THR A 207 -19.71 24.27 39.52
N LEU A 208 -20.92 24.19 40.07
CA LEU A 208 -22.09 24.89 39.52
C LEU A 208 -22.20 26.28 40.15
N ASN A 209 -21.85 27.33 39.40
CA ASN A 209 -21.85 28.71 39.92
C ASN A 209 -23.24 29.34 39.86
N SER A 210 -23.97 29.12 38.76
CA SER A 210 -25.35 29.59 38.58
C SER A 210 -26.07 28.73 37.55
N ALA A 211 -27.41 28.71 37.58
CA ALA A 211 -28.23 28.01 36.60
C ALA A 211 -29.57 28.71 36.38
N THR A 212 -30.05 28.66 35.14
CA THR A 212 -31.37 29.11 34.69
C THR A 212 -32.00 28.03 33.81
N ASP A 213 -33.25 28.25 33.39
CA ASP A 213 -33.90 27.37 32.42
C ASP A 213 -33.15 27.43 31.06
N GLY A 214 -32.39 26.37 30.78
CA GLY A 214 -31.64 26.20 29.53
C GLY A 214 -30.17 26.63 29.55
N SER A 215 -29.65 27.23 30.62
CA SER A 215 -28.22 27.57 30.71
C SER A 215 -27.66 27.46 32.14
N ALA A 216 -26.36 27.17 32.26
CA ALA A 216 -25.67 27.19 33.53
C ALA A 216 -24.26 27.77 33.39
N GLU A 217 -23.80 28.48 34.40
CA GLU A 217 -22.41 28.90 34.53
C GLU A 217 -21.68 27.93 35.43
N ILE A 218 -20.60 27.34 34.93
CA ILE A 218 -19.82 26.33 35.66
C ILE A 218 -18.34 26.69 35.64
N THR A 219 -17.62 26.18 36.65
CA THR A 219 -16.16 26.13 36.69
C THR A 219 -15.74 24.67 36.65
N VAL A 220 -14.74 24.34 35.84
CA VAL A 220 -14.23 23.00 35.61
C VAL A 220 -12.74 23.01 35.90
N GLU A 221 -12.34 22.20 36.87
CA GLU A 221 -10.95 21.97 37.23
C GLU A 221 -10.62 20.49 37.09
N GLY A 222 -9.41 20.16 36.65
CA GLY A 222 -8.99 18.76 36.57
C GLY A 222 -7.76 18.55 35.71
N GLU A 223 -7.56 17.31 35.27
CA GLU A 223 -6.47 16.95 34.38
C GLU A 223 -7.02 16.12 33.22
N LYS A 224 -6.66 16.51 31.99
CA LYS A 224 -6.87 15.67 30.81
C LYS A 224 -5.59 14.91 30.52
N THR A 225 -5.70 13.60 30.33
CA THR A 225 -4.60 12.82 29.78
C THR A 225 -4.63 12.93 28.26
N ILE A 226 -3.66 13.62 27.68
CA ILE A 226 -3.43 13.61 26.23
C ILE A 226 -2.30 12.65 25.91
N THR A 227 -2.45 11.91 24.81
CA THR A 227 -1.34 11.12 24.27
C THR A 227 -0.68 11.95 23.18
N VAL A 228 0.52 12.47 23.46
CA VAL A 228 1.29 13.17 22.43
C VAL A 228 1.86 12.11 21.49
N SER A 229 1.63 12.26 20.19
CA SER A 229 2.19 11.32 19.20
C SER A 229 3.70 11.49 19.15
N GLY A 230 4.44 10.46 19.57
CA GLY A 230 5.88 10.42 19.43
C GLY A 230 6.35 10.29 17.98
N GLU A 231 7.67 10.34 17.76
CA GLU A 231 8.25 10.21 16.42
C GLU A 231 8.08 8.78 15.86
N SER A 232 7.69 8.68 14.58
CA SER A 232 7.66 7.41 13.87
C SER A 232 9.08 6.96 13.52
N LYS A 233 9.53 5.85 14.12
CA LYS A 233 10.79 5.19 13.79
C LYS A 233 10.57 3.92 12.98
N LYS A 234 11.46 3.67 12.02
CA LYS A 234 11.46 2.45 11.21
C LYS A 234 12.31 1.38 11.89
N ILE A 235 11.71 0.21 12.11
CA ILE A 235 12.42 -1.01 12.51
C ILE A 235 12.43 -1.98 11.33
N TYR A 236 13.62 -2.43 10.93
CA TYR A 236 13.84 -3.30 9.78
C TYR A 236 14.04 -4.74 10.22
N LEU A 237 13.54 -5.69 9.43
CA LEU A 237 13.61 -7.12 9.68
C LEU A 237 14.74 -7.76 8.87
N LYS A 238 15.78 -8.26 9.56
CA LYS A 238 16.88 -9.02 8.95
C LYS A 238 16.41 -10.39 8.43
N MET A 239 17.27 -11.05 7.66
CA MET A 239 17.04 -12.43 7.19
C MET A 239 17.02 -13.47 8.32
N ASN A 240 17.74 -13.22 9.42
CA ASN A 240 17.76 -14.09 10.60
C ASN A 240 16.54 -13.86 11.55
N GLY A 241 15.59 -13.00 11.17
CA GLY A 241 14.40 -12.68 11.96
C GLY A 241 14.60 -11.60 13.04
N GLU A 242 15.79 -11.03 13.17
CA GLU A 242 16.11 -9.99 14.14
C GLU A 242 15.69 -8.59 13.64
N TYR A 243 15.21 -7.73 14.55
CA TYR A 243 14.86 -6.35 14.24
C TYR A 243 16.02 -5.38 14.52
N ILE A 244 16.19 -4.39 13.66
CA ILE A 244 17.21 -3.34 13.77
C ILE A 244 16.66 -1.98 13.39
N THR A 245 17.29 -0.92 13.89
CA THR A 245 16.97 0.49 13.55
C THR A 245 17.95 1.08 12.54
N GLU A 246 19.20 0.62 12.55
CA GLU A 246 20.25 1.10 11.63
C GLU A 246 20.40 0.18 10.41
N LEU A 247 20.19 0.74 9.22
CA LEU A 247 20.21 -0.02 7.99
C LEU A 247 21.62 -0.03 7.35
N ARG A 248 22.10 -1.22 6.99
CA ARG A 248 23.37 -1.45 6.29
C ARG A 248 23.13 -2.32 5.05
N ASP A 249 23.99 -2.20 4.03
CA ASP A 249 23.81 -2.90 2.74
C ASP A 249 23.70 -4.42 2.91
N MET A 250 24.49 -5.01 3.83
CA MET A 250 24.48 -6.46 4.11
C MET A 250 23.14 -7.01 4.67
N TYR A 251 22.22 -6.14 5.09
CA TYR A 251 20.92 -6.56 5.62
C TYR A 251 19.83 -6.63 4.55
N TYR A 252 20.09 -6.07 3.36
CA TYR A 252 19.18 -6.20 2.24
C TYR A 252 19.16 -7.64 1.73
N ARG A 253 17.95 -8.08 1.40
CA ARG A 253 17.69 -9.31 0.64
C ARG A 253 17.85 -8.99 -0.83
N GLU A 254 18.33 -9.96 -1.61
CA GLU A 254 18.57 -9.79 -3.03
C GLU A 254 17.65 -10.69 -3.84
N LEU A 255 16.98 -10.11 -4.83
CA LEU A 255 16.22 -10.83 -5.83
C LEU A 255 16.85 -10.55 -7.20
N ARG A 256 17.41 -11.58 -7.82
CA ARG A 256 17.99 -11.44 -9.17
C ARG A 256 16.87 -11.30 -10.19
N LEU A 257 17.03 -10.33 -11.08
CA LEU A 257 16.11 -9.98 -12.15
C LEU A 257 16.74 -10.27 -13.52
N ASP A 258 17.68 -11.21 -13.58
CA ASP A 258 18.50 -11.50 -14.75
C ASP A 258 17.62 -11.83 -15.97
N LYS A 259 17.72 -11.00 -17.02
CA LYS A 259 17.05 -11.17 -18.30
C LYS A 259 17.95 -10.76 -19.44
N SER A 260 17.97 -11.59 -20.48
CA SER A 260 18.61 -11.28 -21.75
C SER A 260 17.60 -10.60 -22.67
N VAL A 261 18.03 -9.54 -23.33
CA VAL A 261 17.26 -8.81 -24.34
C VAL A 261 17.93 -9.00 -25.69
N PRO A 262 17.23 -9.57 -26.69
CA PRO A 262 17.76 -9.70 -28.04
C PRO A 262 17.64 -8.35 -28.78
N PHE A 263 18.77 -7.76 -29.16
CA PHE A 263 18.83 -6.62 -30.08
C PHE A 263 19.07 -7.13 -31.49
N ILE A 264 18.13 -6.89 -32.39
CA ILE A 264 18.19 -7.36 -33.78
C ILE A 264 18.37 -6.19 -34.77
N ALA A 265 19.02 -6.49 -35.89
CA ALA A 265 19.08 -5.55 -37.01
C ALA A 265 17.74 -5.54 -37.75
N ASP A 266 17.24 -4.34 -38.06
CA ASP A 266 16.14 -4.01 -38.98
C ASP A 266 15.36 -5.21 -39.56
N MET A 267 14.38 -5.72 -38.78
CA MET A 267 13.39 -6.71 -39.22
C MET A 267 12.01 -6.06 -39.35
N THR A 268 11.17 -6.59 -40.24
CA THR A 268 9.85 -6.00 -40.53
C THR A 268 8.81 -6.42 -39.48
N ASP A 269 8.81 -7.70 -39.10
CA ASP A 269 7.95 -8.25 -38.04
C ASP A 269 8.73 -9.33 -37.25
N PRO A 270 9.60 -8.90 -36.32
CA PRO A 270 10.42 -9.83 -35.55
C PRO A 270 9.58 -10.57 -34.51
N GLN A 271 9.63 -11.89 -34.56
CA GLN A 271 8.95 -12.76 -33.59
C GLN A 271 9.89 -13.83 -33.06
N CYS A 272 9.64 -14.22 -31.82
CA CYS A 272 10.31 -15.35 -31.21
C CYS A 272 9.48 -16.62 -31.44
N PRO A 273 10.12 -17.73 -31.82
CA PRO A 273 9.44 -18.97 -32.20
C PRO A 273 8.66 -19.60 -31.04
N ASP A 274 9.10 -19.39 -29.80
CA ASP A 274 8.37 -19.77 -28.59
C ASP A 274 8.16 -18.55 -27.67
N PRO A 275 6.96 -17.95 -27.64
CA PRO A 275 6.66 -16.84 -26.75
C PRO A 275 6.52 -17.25 -25.27
N THR A 276 6.62 -18.56 -24.97
CA THR A 276 6.43 -19.10 -23.61
C THR A 276 7.74 -19.42 -22.88
N ASP A 277 8.91 -19.28 -23.53
CA ASP A 277 10.20 -19.49 -22.85
C ASP A 277 10.43 -18.43 -21.75
N PRO A 278 10.50 -18.83 -20.46
CA PRO A 278 10.72 -17.90 -19.36
C PRO A 278 12.09 -17.21 -19.40
N ASN A 279 13.06 -17.77 -20.14
CA ASN A 279 14.39 -17.18 -20.31
C ASN A 279 14.46 -16.13 -21.42
N GLY A 280 13.35 -15.91 -22.13
CA GLY A 280 13.33 -15.09 -23.33
C GLY A 280 13.89 -15.84 -24.52
N CYS A 281 14.21 -15.11 -25.57
CA CYS A 281 14.59 -15.63 -26.87
C CYS A 281 15.89 -14.97 -27.30
N ARG A 282 16.80 -15.74 -27.88
CA ARG A 282 18.12 -15.21 -28.30
C ARG A 282 17.99 -14.41 -29.59
N ALA A 283 18.88 -13.46 -29.79
CA ALA A 283 18.95 -12.69 -31.04
C ALA A 283 19.11 -13.59 -32.27
N SER A 284 19.77 -14.75 -32.13
CA SER A 284 19.92 -15.75 -33.20
C SER A 284 18.65 -16.55 -33.51
N GLU A 285 17.66 -16.53 -32.61
CA GLU A 285 16.42 -17.31 -32.70
C GLU A 285 15.25 -16.47 -33.21
N VAL A 286 15.41 -15.14 -33.28
CA VAL A 286 14.39 -14.23 -33.78
C VAL A 286 14.20 -14.45 -35.28
N VAL A 287 12.95 -14.65 -35.69
CA VAL A 287 12.54 -14.81 -37.09
C VAL A 287 11.74 -13.60 -37.55
N ASP A 288 12.01 -13.11 -38.76
CA ASP A 288 11.15 -12.12 -39.42
C ASP A 288 9.98 -12.87 -40.06
N VAL A 289 8.80 -12.81 -39.44
CA VAL A 289 7.58 -13.42 -39.99
C VAL A 289 6.89 -12.52 -41.01
N GLY A 290 7.58 -11.44 -41.43
CA GLY A 290 7.15 -10.46 -42.41
C GLY A 290 6.24 -11.08 -43.47
N GLY A 291 4.96 -10.70 -43.39
CA GLY A 291 3.88 -11.31 -44.15
C GLY A 291 4.28 -11.58 -45.58
N MET A 292 4.09 -12.83 -46.01
CA MET A 292 4.42 -13.36 -47.33
C MET A 292 4.21 -12.28 -48.40
N LYS A 293 5.30 -11.64 -48.86
CA LYS A 293 5.21 -10.63 -49.92
C LYS A 293 4.80 -11.36 -51.18
N ILE A 294 3.50 -11.49 -51.41
CA ILE A 294 2.97 -11.98 -52.68
C ILE A 294 3.51 -10.99 -53.72
N PRO A 295 4.43 -11.41 -54.59
CA PRO A 295 5.07 -10.47 -55.48
C PRO A 295 4.00 -9.91 -56.42
N LEU A 296 4.07 -8.61 -56.70
CA LEU A 296 3.03 -7.89 -57.46
C LEU A 296 2.66 -8.60 -58.78
N TRP A 297 3.62 -9.27 -59.41
CA TRP A 297 3.40 -10.06 -60.63
C TRP A 297 2.45 -11.24 -60.42
N ALA A 298 2.44 -11.90 -59.26
CA ALA A 298 1.52 -13.00 -58.96
C ALA A 298 0.07 -12.49 -58.83
N ILE A 299 -0.13 -11.28 -58.29
CA ILE A 299 -1.44 -10.60 -58.27
C ILE A 299 -1.88 -10.24 -59.69
N ILE A 300 -0.97 -9.70 -60.50
CA ILE A 300 -1.24 -9.32 -61.90
C ILE A 300 -1.60 -10.56 -62.75
N VAL A 301 -0.85 -11.66 -62.62
CA VAL A 301 -1.12 -12.92 -63.32
C VAL A 301 -2.45 -13.51 -62.88
N GLY A 302 -2.73 -13.52 -61.57
CA GLY A 302 -4.02 -13.97 -61.04
C GLY A 302 -5.19 -13.17 -61.61
N ALA A 303 -5.07 -11.84 -61.65
CA ALA A 303 -6.09 -10.97 -62.23
C ALA A 303 -6.29 -11.21 -63.73
N LEU A 304 -5.22 -11.38 -64.51
CA LEU A 304 -5.29 -11.70 -65.94
C LEU A 304 -5.99 -13.04 -66.21
N VAL A 305 -5.70 -14.07 -65.42
CA VAL A 305 -6.35 -15.38 -65.53
C VAL A 305 -7.85 -15.26 -65.30
N VAL A 306 -8.27 -14.50 -64.28
CA VAL A 306 -9.69 -14.25 -64.00
C VAL A 306 -10.37 -13.50 -65.15
N ILE A 307 -9.72 -12.45 -65.69
CA ILE A 307 -10.26 -11.69 -66.84
C ILE A 307 -10.41 -12.59 -68.07
N LEU A 308 -9.41 -13.43 -68.37
CA LEU A 308 -9.47 -14.36 -69.50
C LEU A 308 -10.56 -15.44 -69.31
N LEU A 309 -10.76 -15.93 -68.09
CA LEU A 309 -11.85 -16.86 -67.76
C LEU A 309 -13.22 -16.20 -67.96
N VAL A 310 -13.40 -14.97 -67.50
CA VAL A 310 -14.65 -14.21 -67.70
C VAL A 310 -14.90 -13.95 -69.19
N ALA A 311 -13.87 -13.53 -69.93
CA ALA A 311 -13.97 -13.32 -71.38
C ALA A 311 -14.31 -14.63 -72.13
N TYR A 312 -13.71 -15.76 -71.73
CA TYR A 312 -14.01 -17.08 -72.30
C TYR A 312 -15.46 -17.51 -72.02
N LEU A 313 -15.93 -17.33 -70.78
CA LEU A 313 -17.29 -17.68 -70.39
C LEU A 313 -18.34 -16.79 -71.10
N LEU A 314 -18.09 -15.49 -71.22
CA LEU A 314 -18.96 -14.56 -71.96
C LEU A 314 -18.93 -14.79 -73.48
N GLY A 315 -17.78 -15.14 -74.04
CA GLY A 315 -17.67 -15.50 -75.46
C GLY A 315 -18.39 -16.80 -75.81
N LYS A 316 -18.46 -17.74 -74.86
CA LYS A 316 -19.17 -19.02 -75.04
C LYS A 316 -20.69 -18.85 -75.00
N THR A 317 -21.22 -17.91 -74.22
CA THR A 317 -22.67 -17.63 -74.15
C THR A 317 -23.19 -16.82 -75.33
N SER A 318 -22.34 -16.08 -76.05
CA SER A 318 -22.71 -15.33 -77.26
C SER A 318 -22.80 -16.18 -78.54
N ARG A 319 -22.35 -17.44 -78.53
CA ARG A 319 -22.38 -18.35 -79.70
C ARG A 319 -23.52 -19.38 -79.64
N SER A 320 -24.46 -19.23 -78.72
CA SER A 320 -25.73 -19.98 -78.69
C SER A 320 -26.86 -19.17 -79.29
#